data_AF-A0A2V2T2J4-F1
#
_entry.id   AF-A0A2V2T2J4-F1
#
_cell.length_a   1.000
_cell.length_b   1.000
_cell.length_c   1.000
_cell.angle_alpha   90.00
_cell.angle_beta   90.00
_cell.angle_gamma   90.00
#
_symmetry.space_group_name_H-M   'P 1'
#
loop_
_entity.id
_entity.type
_entity.pdbx_description
1 polymer ?
#
loop_
_entity_poly.entity_id
_entity_poly.type
_entity_poly.pdbx_seq_one_letter_code
_entity_poly.pdbx_strand_id
1 'polypeptide(L)'
;VVAQQQVTAHDGDASRGLSLFANFTVHDQATNSIDNYQQAGMVYKGLFDARPKDDIGLAVARIHINDDVTRHQKQINAVSGIDDYDNPLFQPVQHSEYDAELYYGVHVTNWLTVRPNLQYIKHPGGVYEVDNALVAGLKIQSSF
;
A
#
# COMPACT_ATOMS: atom_id res chain seq x y z
N VAL A 1 -2.40 13.79 7.14
CA VAL A 1 -2.82 14.66 6.02
C VAL A 1 -3.34 13.79 4.89
N VAL A 2 -4.46 14.17 4.29
CA VAL A 2 -5.08 13.51 3.15
C VAL A 2 -5.34 14.56 2.09
N ALA A 3 -4.97 14.28 0.84
CA ALA A 3 -5.24 15.13 -0.31
C ALA A 3 -5.75 14.27 -1.47
N GLN A 4 -6.78 14.75 -2.16
CA GLN A 4 -7.32 14.11 -3.36
C GLN A 4 -7.81 15.20 -4.30
N GLN A 5 -7.45 15.11 -5.58
CA GLN A 5 -7.83 16.08 -6.59
C GLN A 5 -8.06 15.38 -7.94
N GLN A 6 -9.20 15.67 -8.56
CA GLN A 6 -9.43 15.34 -9.97
C GLN A 6 -8.69 16.37 -10.84
N VAL A 7 -7.81 15.91 -11.71
CA VAL A 7 -6.94 16.76 -12.54
C VAL A 7 -7.35 16.76 -14.01
N THR A 8 -8.22 15.84 -14.43
CA THR A 8 -8.81 15.83 -15.78
C THR A 8 -10.30 15.52 -15.75
N ALA A 9 -11.02 15.99 -16.77
CA ALA A 9 -12.37 15.55 -17.13
C ALA A 9 -12.30 14.89 -18.51
N HIS A 10 -12.74 13.64 -18.63
CA HIS A 10 -12.67 12.89 -19.90
C HIS A 10 -13.70 13.47 -20.88
N ASP A 11 -13.25 14.05 -21.98
CA ASP A 11 -14.11 14.73 -22.98
C ASP A 11 -15.10 15.75 -22.37
N GLY A 12 -14.69 16.42 -21.30
CA GLY A 12 -15.52 17.39 -20.58
C GLY A 12 -16.56 16.76 -19.64
N ASP A 13 -16.67 15.43 -19.57
CA ASP A 13 -17.48 14.73 -18.57
C ASP A 13 -16.78 14.75 -17.21
N ALA A 14 -17.29 15.58 -16.30
CA ALA A 14 -16.76 15.70 -14.94
C ALA A 14 -16.92 14.42 -14.10
N SER A 15 -17.78 13.48 -14.48
CA SER A 15 -17.96 12.21 -13.78
C SER A 15 -16.87 11.17 -14.08
N ARG A 16 -16.01 11.46 -15.07
CA ARG A 16 -14.91 10.64 -15.57
C ARG A 16 -13.59 11.41 -15.54
N GLY A 17 -12.48 10.69 -15.56
CA GLY A 17 -11.15 11.28 -15.65
C GLY A 17 -10.19 10.81 -14.55
N LEU A 18 -9.03 11.47 -14.52
CA LEU A 18 -7.92 11.15 -13.64
C LEU A 18 -8.04 11.90 -12.32
N SER A 19 -8.01 11.16 -11.22
CA SER A 19 -7.84 11.67 -9.87
C SER A 19 -6.49 11.28 -9.32
N LEU A 20 -5.79 12.22 -8.69
CA LEU A 20 -4.59 11.98 -7.92
C LEU A 20 -4.92 12.04 -6.43
N PHE A 21 -4.25 11.23 -5.63
CA PHE A 21 -4.39 11.26 -4.18
C PHE A 21 -3.05 11.04 -3.48
N ALA A 22 -2.94 11.55 -2.26
CA ALA A 22 -1.83 11.30 -1.38
C ALA A 22 -2.26 11.32 0.09
N ASN A 23 -1.65 10.44 0.88
CA ASN A 23 -1.85 10.30 2.31
C ASN A 23 -0.49 10.34 3.02
N PHE A 24 -0.41 11.09 4.11
CA PHE A 24 0.79 11.20 4.94
C PHE A 24 0.38 11.13 6.41
N THR A 25 0.98 10.24 7.19
CA THR A 25 0.82 10.23 8.64
C THR A 25 2.19 10.23 9.31
N VAL A 26 2.23 10.88 10.49
CA VAL A 26 3.39 10.93 11.36
C VAL A 26 2.88 10.62 12.76
N HIS A 27 3.62 9.80 13.48
CA HIS A 27 3.28 9.35 14.82
C HIS A 27 4.42 9.66 15.80
N ASP A 28 4.09 9.68 17.08
CA ASP A 28 5.05 9.89 18.15
C ASP A 28 6.03 8.70 18.25
N GLN A 29 7.34 9.00 18.21
CA GLN A 29 8.40 8.00 18.22
C GLN A 29 8.61 7.34 19.59
N ALA A 30 8.11 7.92 20.69
CA ALA A 30 8.28 7.30 22.00
C ALA A 30 7.35 6.08 22.20
N THR A 31 6.23 6.03 21.48
CA THR A 31 5.17 5.03 21.75
C THR A 31 4.71 4.24 20.52
N ASN A 32 5.03 4.68 19.30
CA ASN A 32 4.62 4.00 18.07
C ASN A 32 5.77 3.27 17.39
N SER A 33 5.49 2.04 16.94
CA SER A 33 6.43 1.23 16.15
C SER A 33 6.56 1.72 14.71
N ILE A 34 5.54 2.39 14.17
CA ILE A 34 5.56 3.04 12.86
C ILE A 34 5.60 4.54 13.10
N ASP A 35 6.69 5.22 12.73
CA ASP A 35 6.84 6.65 12.98
C ASP A 35 6.25 7.50 11.84
N ASN A 36 6.28 7.00 10.60
CA ASN A 36 5.70 7.70 9.46
C ASN A 36 5.20 6.73 8.38
N TYR A 37 4.12 7.15 7.71
CA TYR A 37 3.55 6.47 6.55
C TYR A 37 3.27 7.48 5.45
N GLN A 38 3.59 7.09 4.21
CA GLN A 38 3.32 7.88 3.01
C GLN A 38 2.64 7.00 1.98
N GLN A 39 1.65 7.54 1.29
CA GLN A 39 1.05 6.90 0.13
C GLN A 39 0.71 7.94 -0.91
N ALA A 40 0.89 7.58 -2.17
CA ALA A 40 0.44 8.38 -3.29
C ALA A 40 -0.07 7.46 -4.39
N GLY A 41 -1.00 7.95 -5.18
CA GLY A 41 -1.55 7.17 -6.27
C GLY A 41 -2.48 7.97 -7.16
N MET A 42 -3.06 7.24 -8.10
CA MET A 42 -3.99 7.76 -9.06
C MET A 42 -5.10 6.76 -9.34
N VAL A 43 -6.27 7.28 -9.68
CA VAL A 43 -7.42 6.51 -10.15
C VAL A 43 -7.96 7.18 -11.39
N TYR A 44 -8.15 6.42 -12.47
CA TYR A 44 -8.84 6.89 -13.66
C TYR A 44 -10.21 6.24 -13.73
N LYS A 45 -11.27 7.06 -13.75
CA LYS A 45 -12.65 6.59 -13.89
C LYS A 45 -13.15 6.76 -15.33
N GLY A 46 -13.76 5.70 -15.86
CA GLY A 46 -14.32 5.65 -17.20
C GLY A 46 -13.26 5.81 -18.28
N LEU A 47 -12.18 5.03 -18.22
CA LEU A 47 -11.09 5.11 -19.22
C LEU A 47 -11.59 4.79 -20.64
N PHE A 48 -12.55 3.88 -20.76
CA PHE A 48 -13.14 3.46 -22.04
C PHE A 48 -14.61 3.87 -22.11
N ASP A 49 -15.07 4.36 -23.26
CA ASP A 49 -16.47 4.76 -23.46
C ASP A 49 -17.46 3.59 -23.33
N ALA A 50 -17.01 2.37 -23.64
CA ALA A 50 -17.82 1.16 -23.44
C ALA A 50 -18.07 0.86 -21.95
N ARG A 51 -17.23 1.38 -21.04
CA ARG A 51 -17.24 1.12 -19.60
C ARG A 51 -17.03 2.41 -18.81
N PRO A 52 -17.94 3.39 -18.91
CA PRO A 52 -17.73 4.74 -18.37
C PRO A 52 -17.75 4.79 -16.83
N LYS A 53 -18.23 3.71 -16.18
CA LYS A 53 -18.27 3.59 -14.72
C LYS A 53 -17.06 2.84 -14.15
N ASP A 54 -16.36 2.04 -14.96
CA ASP A 54 -15.22 1.25 -14.51
C ASP A 54 -14.06 2.16 -14.11
N ASP A 55 -13.21 1.72 -13.19
CA ASP A 55 -12.06 2.48 -12.74
C ASP A 55 -10.77 1.64 -12.75
N ILE A 56 -9.64 2.30 -12.99
CA ILE A 56 -8.31 1.69 -12.86
C ILE A 56 -7.52 2.53 -11.87
N GLY A 57 -6.88 1.90 -10.89
CA GLY A 57 -6.10 2.61 -9.89
C GLY A 57 -4.72 2.01 -9.71
N LEU A 58 -3.74 2.88 -9.50
CA LEU A 58 -2.37 2.53 -9.13
C LEU A 58 -1.99 3.35 -7.91
N ALA A 59 -1.46 2.69 -6.88
CA ALA A 59 -0.98 3.34 -5.67
C ALA A 59 0.36 2.75 -5.25
N VAL A 60 1.16 3.58 -4.59
CA VAL A 60 2.37 3.16 -3.87
C VAL A 60 2.34 3.71 -2.46
N ALA A 61 2.84 2.93 -1.51
CA ALA A 61 2.96 3.32 -0.11
C ALA A 61 4.34 2.96 0.44
N ARG A 62 4.75 3.69 1.48
CA ARG A 62 5.91 3.42 2.31
C ARG A 62 5.47 3.44 3.76
N ILE A 63 5.77 2.36 4.47
CA ILE A 63 5.60 2.24 5.91
C ILE A 63 6.99 2.24 6.53
N HIS A 64 7.31 3.25 7.35
CA HIS A 64 8.59 3.32 8.04
C HIS A 64 8.46 2.84 9.48
N ILE A 65 9.31 1.90 9.85
CA ILE A 65 9.48 1.44 11.22
C ILE A 65 10.38 2.42 11.94
N ASN A 66 9.98 2.75 13.16
CA ASN A 66 10.73 3.62 14.05
C ASN A 66 12.14 3.07 14.31
N ASP A 67 13.15 3.92 14.18
CA ASP A 67 14.56 3.54 14.38
C ASP A 67 14.85 2.97 15.77
N ASP A 68 14.08 3.35 16.79
CA ASP A 68 14.25 2.80 18.14
C ASP A 68 13.83 1.33 18.23
N VAL A 69 12.83 0.91 17.45
CA VAL A 69 12.45 -0.51 17.31
C VAL A 69 13.59 -1.27 16.64
N THR A 70 14.09 -0.75 15.50
CA THR A 70 15.22 -1.31 14.77
C THR A 70 16.46 -1.47 15.65
N ARG A 71 16.78 -0.45 16.44
CA ARG A 71 17.93 -0.42 17.36
C ARG A 71 17.76 -1.46 18.47
N HIS A 72 16.56 -1.56 19.04
CA HIS A 72 16.25 -2.53 20.08
C HIS A 72 16.38 -3.98 19.56
N GLN A 73 15.86 -4.27 18.38
CA GLN A 73 15.97 -5.60 17.74
C GLN A 73 17.43 -5.98 17.50
N LYS A 74 18.24 -5.06 16.98
CA LYS A 74 19.70 -5.27 16.83
C LYS A 74 20.40 -5.52 18.17
N GLN A 75 20.00 -4.80 19.23
CA GLN A 75 20.57 -4.99 20.56
C GLN A 75 20.21 -6.37 21.15
N ILE A 76 18.99 -6.85 20.95
CA ILE A 76 18.58 -8.20 21.36
C ILE A 76 19.49 -9.24 20.69
N ASN A 77 19.66 -9.17 19.38
CA ASN A 77 20.50 -10.10 18.63
C ASN A 77 21.97 -10.05 19.09
N ALA A 78 22.51 -8.85 19.33
CA ALA A 78 23.86 -8.66 19.83
C ALA A 78 24.08 -9.26 21.23
N VAL A 79 23.12 -9.09 22.15
CA VAL A 79 23.20 -9.66 23.52
C VAL A 79 23.01 -11.18 23.51
N SER A 80 22.15 -11.69 22.65
CA SER A 80 21.93 -13.13 22.47
C SER A 80 23.08 -13.82 21.72
N GLY A 81 23.96 -13.05 21.05
CA GLY A 81 25.05 -13.59 20.23
C GLY A 81 24.56 -14.32 18.97
N ILE A 82 23.40 -13.92 18.44
CA ILE A 82 22.78 -14.55 17.26
C ILE A 82 22.83 -13.54 16.10
N ASP A 83 23.53 -13.89 15.03
CA ASP A 83 23.67 -13.10 13.81
C ASP A 83 23.05 -13.77 12.57
N ASP A 84 22.80 -15.07 12.64
CA ASP A 84 22.12 -15.85 11.61
C ASP A 84 20.61 -15.58 11.59
N TYR A 85 20.11 -15.03 10.49
CA TYR A 85 18.69 -14.75 10.26
C TYR A 85 17.82 -16.01 10.29
N ASP A 86 18.36 -17.15 9.84
CA ASP A 86 17.60 -18.41 9.76
C ASP A 86 17.46 -19.10 11.13
N ASN A 87 18.12 -18.57 12.17
CA ASN A 87 17.97 -19.06 13.53
C ASN A 87 16.58 -18.67 14.07
N PRO A 88 15.75 -19.61 14.56
CA PRO A 88 14.42 -19.31 15.11
C PRO A 88 14.40 -18.35 16.30
N LEU A 89 15.54 -18.17 16.97
CA LEU A 89 15.72 -17.24 18.10
C LEU A 89 16.24 -15.86 17.65
N PHE A 90 16.59 -15.70 16.37
CA PHE A 90 16.94 -14.39 15.81
C PHE A 90 15.72 -13.49 15.82
N GLN A 91 15.88 -12.24 16.25
CA GLN A 91 14.85 -11.23 16.18
C GLN A 91 14.95 -10.51 14.82
N PRO A 92 13.97 -10.66 13.90
CA PRO A 92 14.00 -9.97 12.62
C PRO A 92 14.11 -8.45 12.81
N VAL A 93 15.05 -7.84 12.08
CA VAL A 93 15.29 -6.40 12.15
C VAL A 93 14.42 -5.72 11.11
N GLN A 94 13.51 -4.87 11.57
CA GLN A 94 12.52 -4.21 10.73
C GLN A 94 12.98 -2.80 10.34
N HIS A 95 12.60 -2.34 9.15
CA HIS A 95 13.04 -1.09 8.54
C HIS A 95 11.93 -0.36 7.79
N SER A 96 11.83 -0.53 6.47
CA SER A 96 10.77 0.07 5.64
C SER A 96 10.13 -1.01 4.81
N GLU A 97 8.80 -1.00 4.79
CA GLU A 97 8.00 -1.78 3.85
C GLU A 97 7.46 -0.85 2.76
N TYR A 98 7.38 -1.36 1.53
CA TYR A 98 6.77 -0.65 0.41
C TYR A 98 5.72 -1.51 -0.24
N ASP A 99 4.54 -0.95 -0.42
CA ASP A 99 3.41 -1.60 -1.07
C ASP A 99 3.08 -0.87 -2.35
N ALA A 100 2.79 -1.62 -3.41
CA ALA A 100 2.19 -1.09 -4.62
C ALA A 100 0.96 -1.91 -4.99
N GLU A 101 -0.13 -1.26 -5.36
CA GLU A 101 -1.35 -1.94 -5.82
C GLU A 101 -1.79 -1.36 -7.17
N LEU A 102 -2.02 -2.24 -8.14
CA LEU A 102 -2.73 -1.96 -9.38
C LEU A 102 -4.04 -2.74 -9.38
N TYR A 103 -5.16 -2.07 -9.64
CA TYR A 103 -6.46 -2.74 -9.74
C TYR A 103 -7.26 -2.24 -10.94
N TYR A 104 -8.22 -3.06 -11.39
CA TYR A 104 -9.27 -2.65 -12.33
C TYR A 104 -10.63 -2.98 -11.74
N GLY A 105 -11.50 -1.99 -11.55
CA GLY A 105 -12.84 -2.15 -11.02
C GLY A 105 -13.90 -2.24 -12.10
N VAL A 106 -14.50 -3.42 -12.21
CA VAL A 106 -15.63 -3.70 -13.08
C VAL A 106 -16.91 -3.39 -12.31
N HIS A 107 -17.59 -2.31 -12.68
CA HIS A 107 -18.94 -2.01 -12.22
C HIS A 107 -19.93 -2.92 -12.97
N VAL A 108 -20.21 -4.09 -12.38
CA VAL A 108 -21.08 -5.10 -12.98
C VAL A 108 -22.53 -4.60 -12.98
N THR A 109 -22.97 -4.06 -11.84
CA THR A 109 -24.27 -3.40 -11.68
C THR A 109 -24.10 -2.17 -10.77
N ASN A 110 -25.19 -1.45 -10.47
CA ASN A 110 -25.14 -0.37 -9.49
C ASN A 110 -24.96 -0.87 -8.04
N TRP A 111 -25.21 -2.15 -7.79
CA TRP A 111 -25.10 -2.76 -6.46
C TRP A 111 -23.90 -3.70 -6.34
N LEU A 112 -23.17 -4.00 -7.42
CA LEU A 112 -22.03 -4.93 -7.44
C LEU A 112 -20.85 -4.38 -8.24
N THR A 113 -19.68 -4.37 -7.58
CA THR A 113 -18.39 -4.08 -8.20
C THR A 113 -17.39 -5.20 -7.90
N VAL A 114 -16.65 -5.61 -8.92
CA VAL A 114 -15.61 -6.64 -8.84
C VAL A 114 -14.27 -6.03 -9.25
N ARG A 115 -13.24 -6.18 -8.40
CA ARG A 115 -11.95 -5.51 -8.53
C ARG A 115 -10.79 -6.52 -8.44
N PRO A 116 -10.41 -7.18 -9.54
CA PRO A 116 -9.11 -7.85 -9.61
C PRO A 116 -7.99 -6.83 -9.35
N ASN A 117 -6.97 -7.26 -8.61
CA ASN A 117 -5.80 -6.45 -8.29
C ASN A 117 -4.52 -7.29 -8.28
N LEU A 118 -3.41 -6.62 -8.54
CA LEU A 118 -2.06 -7.10 -8.35
C LEU A 118 -1.37 -6.22 -7.33
N GLN A 119 -0.77 -6.83 -6.32
CA GLN A 119 -0.02 -6.15 -5.28
C GLN A 119 1.44 -6.59 -5.31
N TYR A 120 2.34 -5.63 -5.15
CA TYR A 120 3.77 -5.87 -5.00
C TYR A 120 4.21 -5.33 -3.65
N ILE A 121 4.79 -6.19 -2.82
CA ILE A 121 5.24 -5.87 -1.46
C ILE A 121 6.75 -6.06 -1.43
N LYS A 122 7.48 -4.97 -1.20
CA LYS A 122 8.93 -4.97 -1.03
C LYS A 122 9.26 -4.88 0.46
N HIS A 123 10.10 -5.80 0.91
CA HIS A 123 10.46 -5.99 2.32
C HIS A 123 9.22 -6.18 3.22
N PRO A 124 8.46 -7.29 3.04
CA PRO A 124 7.32 -7.59 3.91
C PRO A 124 7.70 -7.55 5.41
N GLY A 125 6.87 -6.89 6.22
CA GLY A 125 7.14 -6.61 7.63
C GLY A 125 8.25 -5.59 7.88
N GLY A 126 8.77 -4.95 6.83
CA GLY A 126 9.99 -4.14 6.87
C GLY A 126 11.28 -4.95 7.01
N VAL A 127 11.25 -6.26 6.85
CA VAL A 127 12.40 -7.15 7.01
C VAL A 127 13.09 -7.34 5.65
N TYR A 128 14.38 -7.03 5.57
CA TYR A 128 15.11 -7.00 4.29
C TYR A 128 15.50 -8.37 3.77
N GLU A 129 15.57 -9.35 4.67
CA GLU A 129 15.85 -10.75 4.40
C GLU A 129 14.63 -11.49 3.83
N VAL A 130 13.42 -10.94 3.99
CA VAL A 130 12.20 -11.51 3.38
C VAL A 130 12.13 -11.09 1.92
N ASP A 131 12.03 -12.08 1.04
CA ASP A 131 11.85 -11.88 -0.40
C ASP A 131 10.60 -11.04 -0.71
N ASN A 132 10.69 -10.26 -1.78
CA ASN A 132 9.56 -9.46 -2.24
C ASN A 132 8.40 -10.35 -2.67
N ALA A 133 7.17 -9.93 -2.38
CA ALA A 133 5.97 -10.69 -2.71
C ALA A 133 5.23 -10.04 -3.89
N LEU A 134 4.79 -10.87 -4.84
CA LEU A 134 3.81 -10.51 -5.86
C LEU A 134 2.52 -11.28 -5.57
N VAL A 135 1.43 -10.56 -5.33
CA VAL A 135 0.14 -11.12 -4.89
C VAL A 135 -0.94 -10.78 -5.91
N ALA A 136 -1.73 -11.78 -6.30
CA ALA A 136 -2.93 -11.58 -7.09
C ALA A 136 -4.16 -11.65 -6.17
N GLY A 137 -5.04 -10.65 -6.27
CA GLY A 137 -6.21 -10.50 -5.41
C GLY A 137 -7.49 -10.25 -6.19
N LEU A 138 -8.62 -10.52 -5.53
CA LEU A 138 -9.96 -10.19 -6.03
C LEU A 138 -10.76 -9.56 -4.89
N LYS A 139 -11.18 -8.31 -5.05
CA LYS A 139 -12.07 -7.62 -4.11
C LYS A 139 -13.48 -7.54 -4.68
N ILE A 140 -14.48 -7.84 -3.87
CA ILE A 140 -15.90 -7.76 -4.23
C ILE A 140 -16.58 -6.79 -3.28
N GLN A 141 -17.40 -5.89 -3.83
CA GLN A 141 -18.19 -4.93 -3.06
C GLN A 141 -19.65 -5.02 -3.50
N SER A 142 -20.56 -5.21 -2.55
CA SER A 142 -21.99 -5.36 -2.80
C SER A 142 -22.84 -4.61 -1.77
N SER A 143 -24.00 -4.09 -2.18
CA SER A 143 -25.00 -3.45 -1.32
C SER A 143 -26.39 -4.03 -1.58
N PHE A 144 -27.14 -4.40 -0.53
CA PHE A 144 -28.44 -5.07 -0.61
C PHE A 144 -29.54 -4.26 0.06
#